data_AF-A0A9E1UWW0-F1
#
_entry.id   AF-A0A9E1UWW0-F1
#
_cell.length_a   1.000
_cell.length_b   1.000
_cell.length_c   1.000
_cell.angle_alpha   90.00
_cell.angle_beta   90.00
_cell.angle_gamma   90.00
#
_symmetry.space_group_name_H-M   'P 1'
#
loop_
_entity.id
_entity.type
_entity.pdbx_description
1 polymer ?
#
loop_
_entity_poly.entity_id
_entity_poly.type
_entity_poly.pdbx_seq_one_letter_code
_entity_poly.pdbx_strand_id
1 'polypeptide(L)'
;MIGSITQEVIFHGRQRNECWFEPSAALVPAGRNGAVPQIMVTTAQLTGCDMGPHHYTWTRDFGQRWSNPAESQGLQVNPVDGDLFEKPWVSPFYHAGSDTVLMIGRTCFSQDLLPTSQIKGEMHALWHPRNRGRNLVYDLIYSRWEPELGDCVPWQRIAWQHLFDQPEGLALFTSDVCERVE
;
A
#
# COMPACT_ATOMS: atom_id res chain seq x y z
N MET A 1 -5.14 30.70 10.37
CA MET A 1 -4.54 30.56 11.73
C MET A 1 -5.14 29.30 12.35
N ILE A 2 -4.34 28.39 12.90
CA ILE A 2 -4.82 27.16 13.57
C ILE A 2 -5.11 27.50 15.04
N GLY A 3 -6.33 27.23 15.52
CA GLY A 3 -6.80 27.60 16.87
C GLY A 3 -6.46 26.58 17.97
N SER A 4 -6.32 25.30 17.62
CA SER A 4 -5.90 24.24 18.53
C SER A 4 -5.43 23.00 17.73
N ILE A 5 -4.65 22.14 18.38
CA ILE A 5 -4.23 20.84 17.86
C ILE A 5 -4.57 19.79 18.92
N THR A 6 -5.20 18.70 18.50
CA THR A 6 -5.46 17.53 19.35
C THR A 6 -4.72 16.31 18.79
N GLN A 7 -4.39 15.36 19.66
CA GLN A 7 -3.70 14.12 19.27
C GLN A 7 -4.43 12.93 19.88
N GLU A 8 -4.63 11.90 19.07
CA GLU A 8 -5.21 10.62 19.47
C GLU A 8 -4.41 9.49 18.83
N VAL A 9 -4.27 8.36 19.54
CA VAL A 9 -3.64 7.15 19.01
C VAL A 9 -4.76 6.22 18.52
N ILE A 10 -4.87 6.09 17.20
CA ILE A 10 -5.89 5.22 16.57
C ILE A 10 -5.45 3.75 16.51
N PHE A 11 -4.16 3.54 16.27
CA PHE A 11 -3.53 2.23 16.27
C PHE A 11 -2.25 2.32 17.09
N HIS A 12 -2.12 1.44 18.07
CA HIS A 12 -0.90 1.40 18.87
C HIS A 12 0.26 0.84 18.05
N GLY A 13 1.47 1.31 18.35
CA GLY A 13 2.70 0.61 17.96
C GLY A 13 2.77 -0.78 18.60
N ARG A 14 3.96 -1.40 18.63
CA ARG A 14 4.09 -2.81 19.00
C ARG A 14 3.40 -3.17 20.32
N GLN A 15 2.34 -3.97 20.23
CA GLN A 15 1.70 -4.64 21.35
C GLN A 15 1.72 -6.13 21.06
N ARG A 16 2.47 -6.89 21.87
CA ARG A 16 2.76 -8.32 21.61
C ARG A 16 3.46 -8.51 20.26
N ASN A 17 2.97 -9.40 19.40
CA ASN A 17 3.54 -9.73 18.09
C ASN A 17 2.94 -8.92 16.93
N GLU A 18 2.13 -7.90 17.22
CA GLU A 18 1.50 -7.03 16.24
C GLU A 18 1.98 -5.60 16.42
N CYS A 19 2.26 -4.93 15.31
CA CYS A 19 2.64 -3.52 15.26
C CYS A 19 1.98 -2.90 14.05
N TRP A 20 1.54 -1.64 14.13
CA TRP A 20 1.04 -0.88 12.98
C TRP A 20 2.06 0.18 12.55
N PHE A 21 2.26 0.38 11.27
CA PHE A 21 3.23 1.35 10.72
C PHE A 21 2.89 1.74 9.29
N GLU A 22 3.68 2.71 8.80
CA GLU A 22 3.53 3.32 7.49
C GLU A 22 2.12 3.87 7.25
N PRO A 23 1.59 4.69 8.20
CA PRO A 23 0.33 5.34 7.94
C PRO A 23 0.50 6.31 6.77
N SER A 24 -0.38 6.20 5.80
CA SER A 24 -0.53 7.21 4.74
C SER A 24 -2.00 7.53 4.55
N ALA A 25 -2.33 8.79 4.28
CA ALA A 25 -3.70 9.27 4.32
C ALA A 25 -4.05 10.05 3.06
N ALA A 26 -5.29 9.88 2.59
CA ALA A 26 -5.84 10.69 1.51
C ALA A 26 -7.27 11.10 1.82
N LEU A 27 -7.63 12.27 1.30
CA LEU A 27 -9.02 12.66 1.21
C LEU A 27 -9.69 11.81 0.13
N VAL A 28 -10.80 11.18 0.48
CA VAL A 28 -11.64 10.45 -0.45
C VAL A 28 -12.76 11.38 -0.86
N PRO A 29 -12.86 11.70 -2.16
CA PRO A 29 -13.90 12.59 -2.66
C PRO A 29 -15.25 11.95 -2.36
N ALA A 30 -16.23 12.79 -2.05
CA ALA A 30 -17.60 12.33 -1.86
C ALA A 30 -18.25 11.89 -3.21
N GLY A 31 -17.51 12.00 -4.32
CA GLY A 31 -18.03 12.00 -5.67
C GLY A 31 -18.88 13.24 -5.93
N ARG A 32 -19.33 13.39 -7.18
CA ARG A 32 -20.04 14.59 -7.68
C ARG A 32 -21.31 14.97 -6.89
N ASN A 33 -21.82 14.12 -5.99
CA ASN A 33 -23.05 14.32 -5.20
C ASN A 33 -22.99 13.82 -3.73
N GLY A 34 -21.82 13.52 -3.15
CA GLY A 34 -21.76 12.98 -1.78
C GLY A 34 -21.64 14.04 -0.69
N ALA A 35 -22.16 13.73 0.50
CA ALA A 35 -22.38 14.71 1.56
C ALA A 35 -21.16 15.03 2.45
N VAL A 36 -20.11 14.20 2.48
CA VAL A 36 -18.92 14.47 3.33
C VAL A 36 -17.68 13.82 2.71
N PRO A 37 -16.55 14.54 2.53
CA PRO A 37 -15.30 13.90 2.14
C PRO A 37 -14.82 13.01 3.28
N GLN A 38 -14.52 11.75 2.96
CA GLN A 38 -14.00 10.79 3.94
C GLN A 38 -12.47 10.93 3.97
N ILE A 39 -11.82 10.59 5.07
CA ILE A 39 -10.37 10.43 5.07
C ILE A 39 -10.10 8.93 5.14
N MET A 40 -9.40 8.41 4.15
CA MET A 40 -8.88 7.05 4.16
C MET A 40 -7.45 7.10 4.69
N VAL A 41 -7.12 6.20 5.62
CA VAL A 41 -5.75 5.93 6.05
C VAL A 41 -5.42 4.50 5.68
N THR A 42 -4.33 4.29 4.95
CA THR A 42 -3.72 2.96 4.82
C THR A 42 -2.64 2.79 5.88
N THR A 43 -2.46 1.57 6.35
CA THR A 43 -1.45 1.17 7.34
C THR A 43 -1.09 -0.29 7.13
N ALA A 44 0.12 -0.70 7.46
CA ALA A 44 0.55 -2.09 7.38
C ALA A 44 0.74 -2.68 8.80
N GLN A 45 0.48 -3.97 8.94
CA GLN A 45 0.77 -4.73 10.16
C GLN A 45 2.14 -5.40 10.08
N LEU A 46 2.93 -5.39 11.16
CA LEU A 46 4.19 -6.15 11.26
C LEU A 46 3.77 -7.39 11.96
N THR A 47 3.89 -8.49 11.25
CA THR A 47 3.67 -9.80 11.84
C THR A 47 4.95 -10.58 11.64
N GLY A 48 5.56 -11.03 12.74
CA GLY A 48 6.89 -11.64 12.68
C GLY A 48 7.98 -10.64 12.29
N CYS A 49 8.66 -10.88 11.17
CA CYS A 49 9.88 -10.17 10.76
C CYS A 49 9.72 -9.28 9.52
N ASP A 50 8.52 -9.20 8.92
CA ASP A 50 8.25 -8.40 7.72
C ASP A 50 6.82 -7.83 7.74
N MET A 51 6.53 -6.95 6.78
CA MET A 51 5.24 -6.30 6.60
C MET A 51 4.21 -7.30 6.06
N GLY A 52 3.11 -7.43 6.80
CA GLY A 52 1.90 -8.11 6.38
C GLY A 52 1.06 -7.28 5.42
N PRO A 53 -0.22 -7.65 5.22
CA PRO A 53 -1.09 -6.98 4.25
C PRO A 53 -1.37 -5.52 4.62
N HIS A 54 -1.54 -4.69 3.59
CA HIS A 54 -2.06 -3.34 3.76
C HIS A 54 -3.52 -3.38 4.20
N HIS A 55 -3.79 -2.65 5.27
CA HIS A 55 -5.12 -2.39 5.76
C HIS A 55 -5.50 -0.95 5.46
N TYR A 56 -6.80 -0.69 5.43
CA TYR A 56 -7.35 0.65 5.39
C TYR A 56 -8.35 0.88 6.53
N THR A 57 -8.42 2.12 7.00
CA THR A 57 -9.43 2.61 7.93
C THR A 57 -9.94 3.97 7.45
N TRP A 58 -11.10 4.38 7.94
CA TRP A 58 -11.81 5.55 7.50
C TRP A 58 -12.32 6.38 8.66
N THR A 59 -12.30 7.69 8.46
CA THR A 59 -13.11 8.62 9.25
C THR A 59 -14.05 9.42 8.34
N ARG A 60 -15.26 9.69 8.86
CA ARG A 60 -16.28 10.51 8.21
C ARG A 60 -16.64 11.76 9.03
N ASP A 61 -15.94 11.97 10.14
CA ASP A 61 -16.16 13.04 11.10
C ASP A 61 -14.85 13.72 11.50
N PHE A 62 -13.95 13.84 10.52
CA PHE A 62 -12.68 14.56 10.64
C PHE A 62 -11.77 14.02 11.76
N GLY A 63 -11.75 12.70 11.92
CA GLY A 63 -10.86 12.00 12.84
C GLY A 63 -11.42 11.75 14.24
N GLN A 64 -12.70 12.08 14.50
CA GLN A 64 -13.33 11.80 15.80
C GLN A 64 -13.63 10.32 16.00
N ARG A 65 -13.98 9.60 14.92
CA ARG A 65 -14.18 8.15 14.93
C ARG A 65 -13.54 7.51 13.71
N TRP A 66 -13.07 6.29 13.92
CA TRP A 66 -12.38 5.48 12.94
C TRP A 66 -13.09 4.14 12.78
N SER A 67 -13.16 3.65 11.55
CA SER A 67 -13.60 2.28 11.30
C SER A 67 -12.56 1.28 11.79
N ASN A 68 -12.96 0.03 11.99
CA ASN A 68 -11.98 -1.05 12.11
C ASN A 68 -11.09 -1.09 10.85
N PRO A 69 -9.80 -1.45 11.00
CA PRO A 69 -8.93 -1.69 9.86
C PRO A 69 -9.44 -2.90 9.09
N ALA A 70 -9.52 -2.76 7.76
CA ALA A 70 -9.95 -3.82 6.86
C ALA A 70 -8.89 -4.08 5.80
N GLU A 71 -8.73 -5.33 5.41
CA GLU A 71 -7.89 -5.72 4.26
C GLU A 71 -8.65 -5.54 2.95
N SER A 72 -7.95 -5.13 1.90
CA SER A 72 -8.50 -5.03 0.54
C SER A 72 -8.42 -6.37 -0.18
N GLN A 73 -9.52 -6.81 -0.79
CA GLN A 73 -9.54 -7.93 -1.73
C GLN A 73 -8.87 -7.58 -3.06
N GLY A 74 -8.79 -6.29 -3.41
CA GLY A 74 -8.05 -5.81 -4.59
C GLY A 74 -6.54 -5.69 -4.38
N LEU A 75 -6.07 -5.57 -3.14
CA LEU A 75 -4.64 -5.43 -2.80
C LEU A 75 -4.02 -6.73 -2.28
N GLN A 76 -4.51 -7.87 -2.77
CA GLN A 76 -4.01 -9.19 -2.38
C GLN A 76 -2.61 -9.45 -2.94
N VAL A 77 -1.92 -10.38 -2.28
CA VAL A 77 -0.60 -10.85 -2.71
C VAL A 77 -0.73 -11.85 -3.86
N ASN A 78 0.17 -11.76 -4.83
CA ASN A 78 0.26 -12.73 -5.91
C ASN A 78 1.32 -13.79 -5.56
N PRO A 79 0.97 -15.09 -5.52
CA PRO A 79 1.96 -16.14 -5.37
C PRO A 79 2.82 -16.24 -6.63
N VAL A 80 4.11 -16.51 -6.44
CA VAL A 80 5.07 -16.77 -7.52
C VAL A 80 5.47 -18.25 -7.46
N ASP A 81 6.73 -18.58 -7.21
CA ASP A 81 7.26 -19.93 -7.13
C ASP A 81 8.20 -20.08 -5.91
N GLY A 82 8.17 -21.24 -5.26
CA GLY A 82 9.07 -21.52 -4.13
C GLY A 82 8.82 -20.62 -2.91
N ASP A 83 7.56 -20.52 -2.49
CA ASP A 83 7.08 -19.74 -1.34
C ASP A 83 7.43 -18.24 -1.42
N LEU A 84 7.57 -17.74 -2.64
CA LEU A 84 7.77 -16.35 -2.97
C LEU A 84 6.42 -15.68 -3.29
N PHE A 85 6.23 -14.47 -2.78
CA PHE A 85 5.02 -13.68 -2.97
C PHE A 85 5.39 -12.29 -3.49
N GLU A 86 4.68 -11.82 -4.52
CA GLU A 86 4.71 -10.43 -4.96
C GLU A 86 3.56 -9.70 -4.28
N LYS A 87 3.86 -8.67 -3.50
CA LYS A 87 2.87 -7.92 -2.73
C LYS A 87 2.84 -6.45 -3.15
N PRO A 88 1.64 -5.83 -3.22
CA PRO A 88 1.53 -4.41 -3.47
C PRO A 88 1.98 -3.62 -2.23
N TRP A 89 2.81 -2.61 -2.42
CA TRP A 89 3.19 -1.64 -1.39
C TRP A 89 2.74 -0.26 -1.84
N VAL A 90 1.61 0.21 -1.31
CA VAL A 90 0.85 1.34 -1.87
C VAL A 90 0.42 2.35 -0.81
N SER A 91 0.27 3.60 -1.24
CA SER A 91 -0.33 4.69 -0.47
C SER A 91 -1.50 5.29 -1.25
N PRO A 92 -2.52 5.85 -0.55
CA PRO A 92 -3.66 6.46 -1.20
C PRO A 92 -3.32 7.88 -1.64
N PHE A 93 -3.81 8.26 -2.82
CA PHE A 93 -3.68 9.60 -3.39
C PHE A 93 -5.01 10.01 -4.01
N TYR A 94 -5.48 11.22 -3.73
CA TYR A 94 -6.59 11.79 -4.49
C TYR A 94 -6.10 12.16 -5.89
N HIS A 95 -6.77 11.62 -6.90
CA HIS A 95 -6.50 11.91 -8.31
C HIS A 95 -7.59 12.80 -8.88
N ALA A 96 -7.27 14.07 -9.08
CA ALA A 96 -8.22 15.09 -9.53
C ALA A 96 -8.80 14.79 -10.92
N GLY A 97 -7.99 14.27 -11.85
CA GLY A 97 -8.41 14.01 -13.24
C GLY A 97 -9.55 13.01 -13.35
N SER A 98 -9.58 12.00 -12.47
CA SER A 98 -10.64 10.99 -12.44
C SER A 98 -11.56 11.10 -11.21
N ASP A 99 -11.43 12.16 -10.42
CA ASP A 99 -12.16 12.42 -9.18
C ASP A 99 -12.32 11.18 -8.28
N THR A 100 -11.21 10.47 -8.05
CA THR A 100 -11.19 9.23 -7.25
C THR A 100 -9.93 9.11 -6.42
N VAL A 101 -9.86 8.09 -5.56
CA VAL A 101 -8.63 7.70 -4.89
C VAL A 101 -7.91 6.64 -5.71
N LEU A 102 -6.63 6.87 -5.96
CA LEU A 102 -5.72 5.88 -6.49
C LEU A 102 -4.79 5.41 -5.37
N MET A 103 -4.67 4.10 -5.22
CA MET A 103 -3.57 3.47 -4.49
C MET A 103 -2.39 3.43 -5.45
N ILE A 104 -1.30 4.14 -5.16
CA ILE A 104 -0.11 4.16 -6.02
C ILE A 104 1.09 3.72 -5.20
N GLY A 105 1.98 2.95 -5.82
CA GLY A 105 3.21 2.53 -5.17
C GLY A 105 4.00 1.57 -6.04
N ARG A 106 4.57 0.55 -5.41
CA ARG A 106 5.42 -0.44 -6.07
C ARG A 106 5.11 -1.86 -5.62
N THR A 107 5.54 -2.86 -6.37
CA THR A 107 5.60 -4.22 -5.86
C THR A 107 6.80 -4.40 -4.94
N CYS A 108 6.67 -5.30 -3.97
CA CYS A 108 7.81 -5.87 -3.27
C CYS A 108 7.67 -7.39 -3.18
N PHE A 109 8.79 -8.06 -2.94
CA PHE A 109 8.83 -9.52 -2.89
C PHE A 109 9.15 -9.98 -1.48
N SER A 110 8.35 -10.91 -0.96
CA SER A 110 8.59 -11.58 0.30
C SER A 110 8.64 -13.09 0.13
N GLN A 111 9.38 -13.76 1.00
CA GLN A 111 9.49 -15.21 1.01
C GLN A 111 9.21 -15.72 2.42
N ASP A 112 8.36 -16.74 2.54
CA ASP A 112 8.14 -17.43 3.81
C ASP A 112 9.14 -18.59 3.92
N LEU A 113 9.99 -18.56 4.94
CA LEU A 113 11.14 -19.46 5.06
C LEU A 113 11.15 -20.30 6.33
N LEU A 114 10.17 -20.12 7.22
CA LEU A 114 10.11 -20.90 8.44
C LEU A 114 9.46 -22.28 8.16
N PRO A 115 10.05 -23.37 8.66
CA PRO A 115 9.54 -24.72 8.42
C PRO A 115 8.26 -25.05 9.20
N THR A 116 7.79 -24.12 10.05
CA THR A 116 6.63 -24.33 10.93
C THR A 116 5.46 -23.48 10.45
N SER A 117 4.35 -24.12 10.10
CA SER A 117 3.12 -23.47 9.62
C SER A 117 2.43 -22.52 10.61
N GLN A 118 2.97 -22.36 11.84
CA GLN A 118 2.42 -21.50 12.88
C GLN A 118 3.23 -20.23 13.13
N ILE A 119 4.42 -20.10 12.52
CA ILE A 119 5.25 -18.90 12.65
C ILE A 119 5.57 -18.44 11.24
N LYS A 120 5.01 -17.29 10.86
CA LYS A 120 5.27 -16.68 9.56
C LYS A 120 6.73 -16.22 9.53
N GLY A 121 7.52 -16.85 8.66
CA GLY A 121 8.94 -16.58 8.44
C GLY A 121 9.18 -15.55 7.35
N GLU A 122 8.23 -14.65 7.16
CA GLU A 122 8.25 -13.71 6.05
C GLU A 122 9.47 -12.79 6.16
N MET A 123 10.23 -12.71 5.07
CA MET A 123 11.32 -11.76 4.91
C MET A 123 11.35 -11.23 3.48
N HIS A 124 11.94 -10.05 3.30
CA HIS A 124 12.23 -9.50 1.97
C HIS A 124 13.07 -10.48 1.14
N ALA A 125 12.49 -10.94 0.03
CA ALA A 125 13.06 -12.00 -0.78
C ALA A 125 14.38 -11.59 -1.47
N LEU A 126 14.52 -10.30 -1.81
CA LEU A 126 15.68 -9.77 -2.53
C LEU A 126 17.01 -10.01 -1.81
N TRP A 127 17.00 -10.00 -0.48
CA TRP A 127 18.22 -10.13 0.32
C TRP A 127 18.53 -11.57 0.71
N HIS A 128 17.65 -12.52 0.37
CA HIS A 128 17.83 -13.90 0.77
C HIS A 128 18.72 -14.68 -0.24
N PRO A 129 19.75 -15.42 0.21
CA PRO A 129 20.65 -16.15 -0.69
C PRO A 129 19.97 -17.13 -1.66
N ARG A 130 18.80 -17.67 -1.32
CA ARG A 130 18.03 -18.57 -2.21
C ARG A 130 17.54 -17.88 -3.48
N ASN A 131 17.39 -16.55 -3.45
CA ASN A 131 16.92 -15.78 -4.59
C ASN A 131 18.07 -15.15 -5.38
N ARG A 132 19.33 -15.49 -5.05
CA ARG A 132 20.49 -15.02 -5.81
C ARG A 132 20.39 -15.53 -7.26
N GLY A 133 20.38 -14.62 -8.22
CA GLY A 133 20.23 -14.93 -9.64
C GLY A 133 18.78 -15.01 -10.12
N ARG A 134 17.78 -14.87 -9.23
CA ARG A 134 16.41 -14.61 -9.67
C ARG A 134 16.28 -13.15 -10.09
N ASN A 135 15.53 -12.92 -11.17
CA ASN A 135 15.23 -11.57 -11.64
C ASN A 135 13.96 -11.05 -10.93
N LEU A 136 14.11 -10.63 -9.66
CA LEU A 136 13.03 -10.01 -8.89
C LEU A 136 13.02 -8.50 -9.19
N VAL A 137 12.16 -8.10 -10.12
CA VAL A 137 12.05 -6.71 -10.56
C VAL A 137 10.85 -6.07 -9.87
N TYR A 138 11.11 -5.09 -8.99
CA TYR A 138 10.05 -4.23 -8.49
C TYR A 138 9.50 -3.39 -9.63
N ASP A 139 8.18 -3.24 -9.67
CA ASP A 139 7.53 -2.41 -10.67
C ASP A 139 6.55 -1.45 -10.02
N LEU A 140 6.25 -0.36 -10.71
CA LEU A 140 5.24 0.59 -10.26
C LEU A 140 3.87 0.05 -10.55
N ILE A 141 3.00 0.20 -9.58
CA ILE A 141 1.63 -0.30 -9.63
C ILE A 141 0.66 0.78 -9.18
N TYR A 142 -0.57 0.60 -9.63
CA TYR A 142 -1.70 1.35 -9.11
C TYR A 142 -2.91 0.43 -8.91
N SER A 143 -3.83 0.89 -8.07
CA SER A 143 -5.19 0.38 -8.01
C SER A 143 -6.17 1.54 -7.82
N ARG A 144 -7.36 1.43 -8.39
CA ARG A 144 -8.42 2.43 -8.24
C ARG A 144 -9.37 2.02 -7.11
N TRP A 145 -9.74 2.98 -6.27
CA TRP A 145 -10.83 2.82 -5.33
C TRP A 145 -12.19 2.82 -6.04
N GLU A 146 -13.04 1.83 -5.75
CA GLU A 146 -14.41 1.72 -6.26
C GLU A 146 -15.41 1.89 -5.11
N PRO A 147 -16.07 3.06 -5.00
CA PRO A 147 -17.05 3.29 -3.94
C PRO A 147 -18.19 2.28 -3.91
N GLU A 148 -18.60 1.75 -5.07
CA GLU A 148 -19.66 0.74 -5.19
C GLU A 148 -19.26 -0.62 -4.60
N LEU A 149 -17.97 -0.98 -4.70
CA LEU A 149 -17.42 -2.19 -4.08
C LEU A 149 -17.08 -1.96 -2.60
N GLY A 150 -16.86 -0.71 -2.20
CA GLY A 150 -16.27 -0.39 -0.90
C GLY A 150 -14.86 -0.94 -0.76
N ASP A 151 -14.14 -1.08 -1.88
CA ASP A 151 -12.80 -1.64 -1.96
C ASP A 151 -12.04 -1.13 -3.20
N CYS A 152 -10.75 -1.46 -3.29
CA CYS A 152 -9.92 -1.29 -4.47
C CYS A 152 -10.18 -2.39 -5.51
N VAL A 153 -9.99 -2.07 -6.79
CA VAL A 153 -9.86 -3.11 -7.83
C VAL A 153 -8.53 -3.87 -7.69
N PRO A 154 -8.35 -5.04 -8.33
CA PRO A 154 -7.04 -5.67 -8.45
C PRO A 154 -5.99 -4.70 -8.99
N TRP A 155 -4.83 -4.63 -8.33
CA TRP A 155 -3.74 -3.74 -8.74
C TRP A 155 -3.16 -4.12 -10.11
N GLN A 156 -2.67 -3.10 -10.82
CA GLN A 156 -2.14 -3.20 -12.17
C GLN A 156 -0.78 -2.52 -12.25
N ARG A 157 0.10 -3.01 -13.13
CA ARG A 157 1.39 -2.37 -13.42
C ARG A 157 1.18 -1.11 -14.25
N ILE A 158 1.91 -0.06 -13.92
CA ILE A 158 1.96 1.17 -14.70
C ILE A 158 2.95 0.94 -15.85
N ALA A 159 2.56 1.22 -17.09
CA ALA A 159 3.49 1.21 -18.21
C ALA A 159 4.26 2.54 -18.23
N TRP A 160 5.39 2.63 -17.52
CA TRP A 160 6.14 3.89 -17.35
C TRP A 160 7.51 3.90 -18.02
N GLN A 161 8.05 2.74 -18.39
CA GLN A 161 9.43 2.60 -18.87
C GLN A 161 9.71 3.46 -20.11
N HIS A 162 8.70 3.65 -20.96
CA HIS A 162 8.77 4.49 -22.15
C HIS A 162 8.90 6.00 -21.86
N LEU A 163 8.62 6.44 -20.63
CA LEU A 163 8.69 7.85 -20.21
C LEU A 163 10.12 8.29 -19.86
N PHE A 164 11.06 7.36 -19.83
CA PHE A 164 12.44 7.60 -19.46
C PHE A 164 13.38 6.89 -20.44
N ASP A 165 14.12 7.68 -21.22
CA ASP A 165 15.33 7.19 -21.88
C ASP A 165 16.38 6.96 -20.78
N GLN A 166 16.55 5.72 -20.32
CA GLN A 166 17.44 5.42 -19.20
C GLN A 166 18.88 5.18 -19.70
N PRO A 167 19.87 6.04 -19.37
CA PRO A 167 21.25 5.59 -19.28
C PRO A 167 21.39 4.60 -18.11
N GLU A 168 22.25 3.59 -18.24
CA GLU A 168 22.47 2.58 -17.20
C GLU A 168 22.76 3.23 -15.83
N GLY A 169 21.99 2.85 -14.81
CA GLY A 169 22.29 3.15 -13.40
C GLY A 169 21.51 4.27 -12.72
N LEU A 170 20.51 4.89 -13.36
CA LEU A 170 19.64 5.85 -12.67
C LEU A 170 18.58 5.12 -11.82
N ALA A 171 18.53 5.40 -10.52
CA ALA A 171 17.43 4.97 -9.68
C ALA A 171 16.24 5.91 -9.88
N LEU A 172 15.09 5.36 -10.29
CA LEU A 172 13.82 6.11 -10.32
C LEU A 172 13.03 5.89 -9.05
N PHE A 173 12.47 6.97 -8.52
CA PHE A 173 11.51 6.94 -7.43
C PHE A 173 10.09 6.97 -7.98
N THR A 174 9.13 6.47 -7.20
CA THR A 174 7.70 6.52 -7.54
C THR A 174 7.24 7.95 -7.84
N SER A 175 7.77 8.95 -7.13
CA SER A 175 7.49 10.37 -7.38
C SER A 175 7.88 10.81 -8.79
N ASP A 176 9.06 10.41 -9.27
CA ASP A 176 9.57 10.82 -10.59
C ASP A 176 8.66 10.33 -11.71
N VAL A 177 8.11 9.13 -11.54
CA VAL A 177 7.18 8.53 -12.49
C VAL A 177 5.79 9.15 -12.38
N CYS A 178 5.28 9.36 -11.16
CA CYS A 178 3.98 10.00 -10.96
C CYS A 178 3.89 11.39 -11.62
N GLU A 179 4.97 12.16 -11.63
CA GLU A 179 5.03 13.48 -12.29
C GLU A 179 4.91 13.41 -13.83
N ARG A 180 5.15 12.24 -14.45
CA ARG A 180 5.17 12.08 -15.92
C ARG A 180 4.02 11.26 -16.49
N VAL A 181 3.24 10.60 -15.64
CA VAL A 181 2.14 9.70 -16.03
C VAL A 181 0.78 10.43 -16.12
N GLU A 182 0.74 11.76 -15.96
CA GLU A 182 -0.48 12.58 -16.09
C GLU A 182 -1.21 12.45 -17.44
#